data_AF-A0A2K5D4A7-F1
#
_entry.id   AF-A0A2K5D4A7-F1
#
_cell.length_a   1.000
_cell.length_b   1.000
_cell.length_c   1.000
_cell.angle_alpha   90.00
_cell.angle_beta   90.00
_cell.angle_gamma   90.00
#
_symmetry.space_group_name_H-M   'P 1'
#
loop_
_entity.id
_entity.type
_entity.pdbx_description
1 polymer ?
#
loop_
_entity_poly.entity_id
_entity_poly.type
_entity_poly.pdbx_seq_one_letter_code
_entity_poly.pdbx_strand_id
1 'polypeptide(L)' 'MTPTQIGRSPLPLMWQLYPDGRYRASDSSFWRIVYHVKMEGLEDMLLEQLPDD' A
#
# COMPACT_ATOMS: atom_id res chain seq x y z
N MET A 1 6.27 5.28 16.68
CA MET A 1 5.54 4.01 16.80
C MET A 1 6.43 2.90 16.28
N THR A 2 6.49 1.78 16.97
CA THR A 2 7.15 0.55 16.50
C THR A 2 6.11 -0.42 15.94
N PRO A 3 6.50 -1.41 15.12
CA PRO A 3 5.61 -2.50 14.69
C PRO A 3 4.83 -3.13 15.86
N THR A 4 5.50 -3.34 16.99
CA THR A 4 4.89 -3.89 18.21
C THR A 4 3.82 -2.97 18.81
N GLN A 5 4.00 -1.65 18.73
CA GLN A 5 3.03 -0.67 19.23
C GLN A 5 1.80 -0.54 18.32
N ILE A 6 1.96 -0.76 17.01
CA ILE A 6 0.86 -0.73 16.03
C ILE A 6 -0.08 -1.94 16.22
N GLY A 7 0.49 -3.09 16.62
CA GLY A 7 -0.28 -4.30 16.86
C GLY A 7 -0.82 -4.95 15.58
N ARG A 8 -1.91 -5.71 15.69
CA ARG A 8 -2.55 -6.35 14.53
C ARG A 8 -3.39 -5.32 13.77
N SER A 9 -3.10 -5.16 12.49
CA SER A 9 -3.78 -4.23 11.57
C SER A 9 -4.16 -4.98 10.30
N PRO A 10 -5.28 -4.63 9.64
CA PRO A 10 -5.57 -5.11 8.29
C PRO A 10 -4.63 -4.54 7.23
N LEU A 11 -3.94 -3.43 7.52
CA LEU A 11 -2.97 -2.81 6.63
C LEU A 11 -1.54 -3.28 6.97
N PRO A 12 -0.69 -3.46 5.96
CA PRO A 12 0.72 -3.73 6.17
C PRO A 12 1.43 -2.53 6.81
N LEU A 13 2.58 -2.80 7.42
CA LEU A 13 3.38 -1.76 8.06
C LEU A 13 4.05 -0.83 7.05
N MET A 14 4.28 -1.33 5.83
CA MET A 14 4.96 -0.60 4.77
C MET A 14 4.54 -1.15 3.40
N TRP A 15 4.48 -0.25 2.43
CA TRP A 15 4.44 -0.56 1.00
C TRP A 15 5.75 -0.08 0.35
N GLN A 16 6.34 -0.91 -0.49
CA GLN A 16 7.51 -0.58 -1.30
C GLN A 16 7.15 -0.64 -2.77
N LEU A 17 7.44 0.44 -3.52
CA LEU A 17 7.19 0.49 -4.96
C LEU A 17 8.11 -0.52 -5.66
N TYR A 18 7.52 -1.42 -6.43
CA TYR A 18 8.19 -2.46 -7.20
C TYR A 18 8.35 -1.99 -8.67
N PRO A 19 9.35 -2.49 -9.42
CA PRO A 19 9.66 -1.98 -10.77
C PRO A 19 8.52 -2.10 -11.79
N ASP A 20 7.56 -2.98 -11.54
CA ASP A 20 6.38 -3.21 -12.39
C ASP A 20 5.23 -2.23 -12.12
N GLY A 21 5.44 -1.22 -11.27
CA GLY A 21 4.43 -0.21 -10.94
C GLY A 21 3.41 -0.66 -9.90
N ARG A 22 3.65 -1.79 -9.21
CA ARG A 22 2.85 -2.25 -8.06
C ARG A 22 3.57 -1.95 -6.76
N TYR A 23 2.84 -1.97 -5.66
CA TYR A 23 3.42 -1.96 -4.32
C TYR A 23 3.54 -3.39 -3.79
N ARG A 24 4.72 -3.72 -3.25
CA ARG A 24 4.94 -4.91 -2.43
C ARG A 24 4.83 -4.52 -0.97
N ALA A 25 3.95 -5.19 -0.24
CA ALA A 25 3.73 -4.95 1.17
C ALA A 25 4.70 -5.74 2.07
N SER A 26 4.82 -5.35 3.35
CA SER A 26 5.67 -6.02 4.33
C SER A 26 5.24 -7.46 4.64
N ASP A 27 3.97 -7.79 4.41
CA ASP A 27 3.41 -9.15 4.50
C ASP A 27 3.60 -9.96 3.20
N SER A 28 4.38 -9.43 2.25
CA SER A 28 4.61 -9.98 0.92
C SER A 28 3.44 -9.95 -0.05
N SER A 29 2.28 -9.38 0.33
CA SER A 29 1.16 -9.19 -0.60
C SER A 29 1.48 -8.12 -1.66
N PHE A 30 0.85 -8.24 -2.82
CA PHE A 30 0.95 -7.24 -3.89
C PHE A 30 -0.28 -6.34 -3.92
N TRP A 31 -0.06 -5.05 -4.18
CA TRP A 31 -1.10 -4.04 -4.26
C TRP A 31 -0.94 -3.27 -5.56
N ARG A 32 -2.02 -3.09 -6.31
CA ARG A 32 -2.02 -2.24 -7.50
C ARG A 32 -2.45 -0.82 -7.14
N ILE A 33 -1.88 0.16 -7.83
CA ILE A 33 -2.33 1.56 -7.76
C ILE A 33 -3.56 1.68 -8.66
N VAL A 34 -4.73 1.93 -8.08
CA VAL A 34 -5.97 2.14 -8.84
C VAL A 34 -6.01 3.55 -9.39
N TYR A 35 -5.66 4.53 -8.57
CA TYR A 35 -5.43 5.91 -9.00
C TYR A 35 -4.45 6.62 -8.07
N HIS A 36 -3.81 7.66 -8.59
CA HIS A 36 -3.02 8.63 -7.84
C HIS A 36 -3.26 9.98 -8.48
N VAL A 37 -4.02 10.84 -7.81
CA VAL A 37 -4.53 12.11 -8.36
C VAL A 37 -4.27 13.26 -7.41
N LYS A 38 -4.21 14.48 -7.97
CA LYS A 38 -4.14 15.71 -7.19
C LYS A 38 -5.26 16.65 -7.62
N MET A 39 -6.15 17.00 -6.70
CA MET A 39 -7.30 17.87 -6.96
C MET A 39 -7.35 18.96 -5.90
N GLU A 40 -7.38 20.22 -6.33
CA GLU A 40 -7.51 21.39 -5.43
C GLU A 40 -6.49 21.43 -4.26
N GLY A 41 -5.29 20.87 -4.48
CA GLY A 41 -4.23 20.81 -3.48
C GLY A 41 -4.24 19.55 -2.61
N LEU A 42 -5.32 18.75 -2.64
CA LEU A 42 -5.37 17.43 -2.03
C LEU A 42 -4.73 16.39 -2.96
N GLU A 43 -3.79 15.61 -2.44
CA GLU A 43 -3.21 14.45 -3.12
C GLU A 43 -3.83 13.18 -2.53
N ASP A 44 -4.43 12.36 -3.41
CA ASP A 44 -5.13 11.14 -3.01
C ASP A 44 -4.65 9.95 -3.84
N MET A 45 -4.55 8.78 -3.19
CA MET A 45 -4.08 7.55 -3.80
C MET A 45 -4.90 6.36 -3.29
N LEU A 46 -5.42 5.57 -4.23
CA LEU A 46 -6.14 4.34 -3.92
C LEU A 46 -5.29 3.13 -4.30
N LEU A 47 -5.10 2.24 -3.33
CA LEU A 47 -4.46 0.95 -3.52
C LEU A 47 -5.49 -0.16 -3.36
N GLU A 48 -5.38 -1.19 -4.19
CA GLU A 48 -6.18 -2.41 -4.10
C GLU A 48 -5.26 -3.62 -3.95
N GLN A 49 -5.53 -4.46 -2.95
CA GLN A 49 -4.80 -5.70 -2.72
C GLN A 49 -5.16 -6.71 -3.83
N LEU A 50 -4.12 -7.28 -4.45
CA LEU A 50 -4.26 -8.36 -5.41
C LEU A 50 -4.36 -9.70 -4.67
N PRO A 51 -5.10 -10.68 -5.20
CA PRO A 51 -5.08 -12.03 -4.66
C PRO A 51 -3.66 -12.61 -4.74
N ASP A 52 -3.30 -13.41 -3.74
CA ASP A 52 -2.10 -14.25 -3.81
C ASP A 52 -2.28 -15.30 -4.92
N ASP A 53 -1.19 -15.61 -5.66
CA ASP A 53 -1.15 -16.68 -6.67
C ASP A 53 -1.30 -18.09 -6.05
#